data_AF-A0A1Z9GY56-F1
#
_entry.id   AF-A0A1Z9GY56-F1
#
_cell.length_a   1.000
_cell.length_b   1.000
_cell.length_c   1.000
_cell.angle_alpha   90.00
_cell.angle_beta   90.00
_cell.angle_gamma   90.00
#
_symmetry.space_group_name_H-M   'P 1'
#
loop_
_entity.id
_entity.type
_entity.pdbx_description
1 polymer ?
#
loop_
_entity_poly.entity_id
_entity_poly.type
_entity_poly.pdbx_seq_one_letter_code
_entity_poly.pdbx_strand_id
1 'polypeptide(L)'
;MRKNHNKLYYGRYRNKTVFKMPGSLIFYPTTDEHLKQIKQRHPNVPNINFLADFIIKNRKKMKFRFQDRRSMFYTDKKLTQQLIDNLWDFWIESETVDPKHGKLGENIVGCTRLPHGKYKYQVYIKKDAQLLITNAQKSSLREFLERNVDNCLVTNYNILDYLEDKSSYCYGGYFYVKEEKFLSPIYMMAQQAIDKVIQFRKVKNGSNKKITR
;
A
#
# COMPACT_ATOMS: atom_id res chain seq x y z
N MET A 1 -2.16 24.03 3.46
CA MET A 1 -1.06 23.14 3.93
C MET A 1 -0.89 21.96 2.97
N ARG A 2 0.24 21.84 2.26
CA ARG A 2 0.53 20.63 1.46
C ARG A 2 0.82 19.47 2.42
N LYS A 3 -0.04 18.46 2.45
CA LYS A 3 0.25 17.19 3.16
C LYS A 3 1.48 16.59 2.51
N ASN A 4 2.66 16.77 3.11
CA ASN A 4 3.85 16.06 2.69
C ASN A 4 3.60 14.58 2.93
N HIS A 5 3.24 13.87 1.86
CA HIS A 5 3.02 12.43 1.92
C HIS A 5 4.32 11.77 2.35
N ASN A 6 4.20 10.85 3.31
CA ASN A 6 5.33 10.10 3.83
C ASN A 6 6.00 9.33 2.69
N LYS A 7 7.33 9.48 2.53
CA LYS A 7 8.06 8.69 1.54
C LYS A 7 8.11 7.24 2.03
N LEU A 8 7.59 6.32 1.23
CA LEU A 8 7.58 4.88 1.49
C LEU A 8 8.67 4.21 0.64
N TYR A 9 9.47 3.38 1.29
CA TYR A 9 10.59 2.65 0.69
C TYR A 9 10.23 1.18 0.72
N TYR A 10 9.92 0.61 -0.44
CA TYR A 10 9.66 -0.82 -0.56
C TYR A 10 10.98 -1.50 -0.93
N GLY A 11 11.61 -2.26 -0.03
CA GLY A 11 12.98 -2.76 -0.31
C GLY A 11 13.10 -3.68 -1.52
N ARG A 12 11.98 -4.30 -1.95
CA ARG A 12 11.88 -5.06 -3.22
C ARG A 12 11.81 -4.15 -4.46
N TYR A 13 11.27 -2.94 -4.34
CA TYR A 13 10.99 -2.04 -5.46
C TYR A 13 11.83 -0.76 -5.32
N ARG A 14 13.08 -0.86 -5.77
CA ARG A 14 14.14 0.11 -5.50
C ARG A 14 14.13 1.32 -6.42
N ASN A 15 13.31 1.33 -7.45
CA ASN A 15 13.21 2.45 -8.38
C ASN A 15 11.79 2.98 -8.38
N LYS A 16 11.66 4.29 -8.17
CA LYS A 16 10.41 5.01 -8.31
C LYS A 16 10.47 5.79 -9.60
N THR A 17 9.51 5.55 -10.48
CA THR A 17 9.37 6.28 -11.73
C THR A 17 8.03 7.00 -11.73
N VAL A 18 8.06 8.28 -12.10
CA VAL A 18 6.89 9.17 -12.10
C VAL A 18 6.61 9.61 -13.52
N PHE A 19 5.35 9.50 -13.91
CA PHE A 19 4.84 9.93 -15.21
C PHE A 19 3.73 10.97 -15.04
N LYS A 20 3.69 11.96 -15.94
CA LYS A 20 2.61 12.92 -16.11
C LYS A 20 1.61 12.32 -17.09
N MET A 21 0.63 11.58 -16.60
CA MET A 21 -0.39 10.94 -17.42
C MET A 21 -1.76 11.55 -17.10
N PRO A 22 -2.19 12.58 -17.83
CA PRO A 22 -3.57 13.07 -17.76
C PRO A 22 -4.54 11.92 -18.04
N GLY A 23 -5.60 11.81 -17.25
CA GLY A 23 -6.58 10.74 -17.42
C GLY A 23 -6.12 9.37 -16.87
N SER A 24 -5.04 9.31 -16.08
CA SER A 24 -4.57 8.04 -15.48
C SER A 24 -5.62 7.33 -14.59
N LEU A 25 -6.67 8.06 -14.18
CA LEU A 25 -7.80 7.50 -13.44
C LEU A 25 -8.67 6.54 -14.26
N ILE A 26 -8.56 6.54 -15.60
CA ILE A 26 -9.27 5.58 -16.45
C ILE A 26 -8.93 4.12 -16.11
N PHE A 27 -7.72 3.88 -15.58
CA PHE A 27 -7.25 2.57 -15.14
C PHE A 27 -7.90 2.09 -13.84
N TYR A 28 -8.74 2.90 -13.18
CA TYR A 28 -9.46 2.51 -11.98
C TYR A 28 -10.87 1.97 -12.31
N PRO A 29 -11.29 0.83 -11.73
CA PRO A 29 -10.55 -0.03 -10.82
C PRO A 29 -9.46 -0.84 -11.54
N THR A 30 -8.32 -1.06 -10.92
CA THR A 30 -7.17 -1.70 -11.60
C THR A 30 -7.28 -3.24 -11.66
N THR A 31 -8.48 -3.80 -11.81
CA THR A 31 -8.72 -5.25 -11.94
C THR A 31 -8.35 -5.75 -13.33
N ASP A 32 -7.93 -7.01 -13.45
CA ASP A 32 -7.50 -7.56 -14.74
C ASP A 32 -8.64 -7.52 -15.78
N GLU A 33 -9.89 -7.72 -15.34
CA GLU A 33 -11.07 -7.59 -16.18
C GLU A 33 -11.28 -6.16 -16.68
N HIS A 34 -11.24 -5.16 -15.79
CA HIS A 34 -11.38 -3.75 -16.17
C HIS A 34 -10.26 -3.33 -17.13
N LEU A 35 -9.03 -3.74 -16.86
CA LEU A 35 -7.88 -3.44 -17.73
C LEU A 35 -8.06 -4.06 -19.13
N LYS A 36 -8.62 -5.27 -19.24
CA LYS A 36 -8.97 -5.86 -20.55
C LYS A 36 -10.06 -5.07 -21.27
N GLN A 37 -11.07 -4.58 -20.56
CA GLN A 37 -12.14 -3.76 -21.14
C GLN A 37 -11.62 -2.40 -21.62
N ILE A 38 -10.71 -1.75 -20.88
CA ILE A 38 -10.07 -0.49 -21.33
C ILE A 38 -9.38 -0.71 -22.67
N LYS A 39 -8.65 -1.81 -22.84
CA LYS A 39 -7.97 -2.11 -24.11
C LYS A 39 -8.94 -2.23 -25.28
N GLN A 40 -10.09 -2.87 -25.06
CA GLN A 40 -11.13 -3.01 -26.08
C GLN A 40 -11.77 -1.66 -26.44
N ARG A 41 -11.92 -0.74 -25.47
CA ARG A 41 -12.45 0.61 -25.71
C ARG A 41 -11.44 1.55 -26.37
N HIS A 42 -10.14 1.28 -26.21
CA HIS A 42 -9.06 2.11 -26.74
C HIS A 42 -8.06 1.31 -27.60
N PRO A 43 -8.52 0.63 -28.66
CA PRO A 43 -7.69 -0.28 -29.44
C PRO A 43 -6.51 0.44 -30.12
N ASN A 44 -6.72 1.71 -30.49
CA ASN A 44 -5.75 2.52 -31.22
C ASN A 44 -4.91 3.44 -30.32
N VAL A 45 -4.87 3.19 -29.00
CA VAL A 45 -4.07 3.99 -28.06
C VAL A 45 -2.96 3.12 -27.47
N PRO A 46 -1.77 3.04 -28.12
CA PRO A 46 -0.70 2.14 -27.73
C PRO A 46 -0.27 2.27 -26.28
N ASN A 47 -0.18 3.50 -25.77
CA ASN A 47 0.26 3.78 -24.40
C ASN A 47 -0.73 3.26 -23.36
N ILE A 48 -2.04 3.30 -23.66
CA ILE A 48 -3.07 2.74 -22.79
C ILE A 48 -2.98 1.20 -22.79
N ASN A 49 -2.86 0.63 -23.98
CA ASN A 49 -2.79 -0.83 -24.16
C ASN A 49 -1.55 -1.42 -23.51
N PHE A 50 -0.40 -0.79 -23.74
CA PHE A 50 0.86 -1.13 -23.09
C PHE A 50 0.73 -1.08 -21.58
N LEU A 51 0.23 0.02 -21.01
CA LEU A 51 0.16 0.17 -19.56
C LEU A 51 -0.82 -0.83 -18.92
N ALA A 52 -1.95 -1.12 -19.56
CA ALA A 52 -2.88 -2.15 -19.11
C ALA A 52 -2.20 -3.53 -19.09
N ASP A 53 -1.53 -3.93 -20.17
CA ASP A 53 -0.81 -5.21 -20.26
C ASP A 53 0.35 -5.29 -19.26
N PHE A 54 1.07 -4.19 -19.11
CA PHE A 54 2.16 -4.08 -18.15
C PHE A 54 1.66 -4.29 -16.72
N ILE A 55 0.50 -3.72 -16.36
CA ILE A 55 -0.11 -3.88 -15.04
C ILE A 55 -0.56 -5.32 -14.82
N ILE A 56 -1.29 -5.91 -15.78
CA ILE A 56 -1.76 -7.30 -15.67
C ILE A 56 -0.56 -8.25 -15.47
N LYS A 57 0.48 -8.10 -16.30
CA LYS A 57 1.66 -8.98 -16.28
C LYS A 57 2.52 -8.82 -15.03
N ASN A 58 2.69 -7.59 -14.54
CA ASN A 58 3.70 -7.29 -13.51
C ASN A 58 3.12 -6.89 -12.15
N ARG A 59 1.79 -6.87 -11.97
CA ARG A 59 1.10 -6.48 -10.72
C ARG A 59 1.71 -7.06 -9.45
N LYS A 60 2.14 -8.32 -9.47
CA LYS A 60 2.75 -9.00 -8.30
C LYS A 60 4.20 -8.59 -8.04
N LYS A 61 4.84 -7.91 -8.99
CA LYS A 61 6.25 -7.49 -9.01
C LYS A 61 6.41 -5.98 -8.95
N MET A 62 5.36 -5.24 -8.60
CA MET A 62 5.44 -3.79 -8.44
C MET A 62 4.42 -3.25 -7.44
N LYS A 63 4.62 -2.00 -7.04
CA LYS A 63 3.55 -1.15 -6.48
C LYS A 63 3.36 0.04 -7.38
N PHE A 64 2.13 0.50 -7.54
CA PHE A 64 1.85 1.66 -8.34
C PHE A 64 0.68 2.45 -7.77
N ARG A 65 0.60 3.72 -8.14
CA ARG A 65 -0.44 4.63 -7.71
C ARG A 65 -0.78 5.61 -8.82
N PHE A 66 -2.06 5.69 -9.14
CA PHE A 66 -2.63 6.74 -9.96
C PHE A 66 -3.14 7.88 -9.06
N GLN A 67 -2.69 9.10 -9.33
CA GLN A 67 -3.09 10.32 -8.64
C GLN A 67 -3.38 11.41 -9.68
N ASP A 68 -4.62 11.43 -10.17
CA ASP A 68 -5.08 12.44 -11.13
C ASP A 68 -4.16 12.47 -12.38
N ARG A 69 -3.32 13.51 -12.53
CA ARG A 69 -2.37 13.68 -13.64
C ARG A 69 -1.03 13.00 -13.43
N ARG A 70 -0.80 12.34 -12.29
CA ARG A 70 0.48 11.70 -11.94
C ARG A 70 0.31 10.22 -11.68
N SER A 71 1.14 9.42 -12.34
CA SER A 71 1.26 7.98 -12.11
C SER A 71 2.63 7.72 -11.49
N MET A 72 2.67 6.96 -10.40
CA MET A 72 3.92 6.56 -9.75
C MET A 72 4.04 5.05 -9.75
N PHE A 73 5.18 4.54 -10.19
CA PHE A 73 5.50 3.11 -10.22
C PHE A 73 6.74 2.87 -9.37
N TYR A 74 6.66 1.88 -8.49
CA TYR A 74 7.76 1.36 -7.70
C TYR A 74 8.07 -0.03 -8.24
N THR A 75 9.22 -0.18 -8.90
CA THR A 75 9.62 -1.41 -9.58
C THR A 75 11.12 -1.71 -9.41
N ASP A 76 11.59 -2.80 -10.01
CA ASP A 76 13.03 -3.03 -10.23
C ASP A 76 13.56 -2.22 -11.42
N LYS A 77 14.89 -2.24 -11.63
CA LYS A 77 15.54 -1.45 -12.69
C LYS A 77 15.07 -1.85 -14.10
N LYS A 78 14.83 -3.14 -14.33
CA LYS A 78 14.42 -3.67 -15.64
C LYS A 78 13.01 -3.18 -16.00
N LEU A 79 12.07 -3.32 -15.07
CA LEU A 79 10.70 -2.85 -15.22
C LEU A 79 10.61 -1.31 -15.28
N THR A 80 11.50 -0.61 -14.58
CA THR A 80 11.65 0.85 -14.71
C THR A 80 12.02 1.24 -16.12
N GLN A 81 13.06 0.61 -16.69
CA GLN A 81 13.49 0.91 -18.05
C GLN A 81 12.36 0.64 -19.05
N GLN A 82 11.68 -0.50 -18.93
CA GLN A 82 10.53 -0.82 -19.79
C GLN A 82 9.42 0.24 -19.74
N LEU A 83 9.10 0.76 -18.55
CA LEU A 83 8.11 1.84 -18.41
C LEU A 83 8.59 3.13 -19.09
N ILE A 84 9.87 3.49 -18.91
CA ILE A 84 10.44 4.71 -19.49
C ILE A 84 10.49 4.63 -21.02
N ASP A 85 10.94 3.50 -21.57
CA ASP A 85 11.07 3.30 -23.02
C ASP A 85 9.72 3.40 -23.73
N ASN A 86 8.64 2.94 -23.10
CA ASN A 86 7.30 2.89 -23.71
C ASN A 86 6.42 4.10 -23.37
N LEU A 87 6.75 4.87 -22.33
CA LEU A 87 5.97 6.04 -21.88
C LEU A 87 6.86 7.29 -21.78
N TRP A 88 7.89 7.37 -22.62
CA TRP A 88 8.92 8.41 -22.61
C TRP A 88 8.32 9.82 -22.60
N ASP A 89 7.33 10.06 -23.47
CA ASP A 89 6.68 11.37 -23.62
C ASP A 89 5.97 11.85 -22.34
N PHE A 90 5.64 10.93 -21.44
CA PHE A 90 5.00 11.23 -20.17
C PHE A 90 5.99 11.21 -19.00
N TRP A 91 7.24 10.84 -19.20
CA TRP A 91 8.20 10.65 -18.12
C TRP A 91 8.57 11.99 -17.47
N ILE A 92 8.57 12.02 -16.13
CA ILE A 92 8.97 13.22 -15.35
C ILE A 92 10.32 12.97 -14.70
N GLU A 93 10.40 11.92 -13.88
CA GLU A 93 11.57 11.62 -13.07
C GLU A 93 11.63 10.13 -12.77
N SER A 94 12.85 9.62 -12.59
CA SER A 94 13.10 8.33 -11.97
C SER A 94 14.14 8.53 -10.89
N GLU A 95 13.86 8.02 -9.69
CA GLU A 95 14.80 8.04 -8.58
C GLU A 95 15.03 6.61 -8.09
N THR A 96 16.30 6.26 -7.85
CA THR A 96 16.61 5.10 -7.03
C THR A 96 16.25 5.45 -5.60
N VAL A 97 15.24 4.77 -5.08
CA VAL A 97 14.77 4.95 -3.71
C VAL A 97 15.79 4.28 -2.78
N ASP A 98 16.51 5.12 -2.02
CA ASP A 98 17.76 4.87 -1.26
C ASP A 98 18.19 3.38 -1.08
N PRO A 99 19.32 2.96 -1.70
CA PRO A 99 19.88 1.61 -1.64
C PRO A 99 20.45 1.19 -0.27
N LYS A 100 20.50 2.07 0.76
CA LYS A 100 20.95 1.67 2.11
C LYS A 100 20.11 0.56 2.75
N HIS A 101 18.96 0.23 2.16
CA HIS A 101 17.98 -0.75 2.64
C HIS A 101 17.95 -1.99 1.75
N GLY A 102 19.11 -2.42 1.26
CA GLY A 102 19.31 -3.53 0.31
C GLY A 102 18.71 -4.89 0.70
N LYS A 103 18.12 -5.05 1.90
CA LYS A 103 17.38 -6.25 2.32
C LYS A 103 16.21 -5.91 3.26
N LEU A 104 15.27 -5.05 2.87
CA LEU A 104 13.97 -5.05 3.57
C LEU A 104 13.19 -6.30 3.12
N GLY A 105 12.68 -7.06 4.09
CA GLY A 105 11.82 -8.21 3.82
C GLY A 105 10.54 -7.81 3.09
N GLU A 106 9.82 -8.80 2.54
CA GLU A 106 8.64 -8.61 1.68
C GLU A 106 7.55 -7.70 2.29
N ASN A 107 7.39 -7.75 3.62
CA ASN A 107 6.41 -6.97 4.36
C ASN A 107 7.02 -5.83 5.20
N ILE A 108 8.23 -5.37 4.86
CA ILE A 108 8.89 -4.26 5.56
C ILE A 108 8.95 -3.04 4.64
N VAL A 109 8.40 -1.93 5.12
CA VAL A 109 8.38 -0.63 4.47
C VAL A 109 9.27 0.33 5.24
N GLY A 110 10.34 0.82 4.62
CA GLY A 110 11.08 1.95 5.15
C GLY A 110 10.22 3.22 5.06
N CYS A 111 10.30 4.11 6.05
CA CYS A 111 9.56 5.36 6.04
C CYS A 111 10.35 6.50 6.70
N THR A 112 10.13 7.73 6.22
CA THR A 112 10.71 8.93 6.85
C THR A 112 10.10 9.23 8.21
N ARG A 113 8.78 9.03 8.32
CA ARG A 113 7.99 9.20 9.53
C ARG A 113 7.17 7.93 9.74
N LEU A 114 6.97 7.49 10.97
CA LEU A 114 6.03 6.39 11.22
C LEU A 114 4.59 6.85 10.92
N PRO A 115 3.68 5.95 10.50
CA PRO A 115 2.24 6.24 10.49
C PRO A 115 1.78 6.82 11.82
N HIS A 116 1.04 7.93 11.75
CA HIS A 116 0.63 8.76 12.89
C HIS A 116 1.78 9.07 13.88
N GLY A 117 3.02 9.11 13.40
CA GLY A 117 4.21 9.43 14.20
C GLY A 117 4.72 8.30 15.10
N LYS A 118 3.93 7.26 15.38
CA LYS A 118 4.27 6.24 16.40
C LYS A 118 4.06 4.77 16.01
N TYR A 119 3.21 4.45 15.02
CA TYR A 119 2.86 3.06 14.75
C TYR A 119 3.89 2.36 13.87
N LYS A 120 4.36 1.19 14.31
CA LYS A 120 5.38 0.40 13.60
C LYS A 120 4.79 -0.72 12.76
N TYR A 121 3.51 -1.06 12.94
CA TYR A 121 2.88 -2.15 12.22
C TYR A 121 1.50 -1.75 11.72
N GLN A 122 1.10 -2.33 10.59
CA GLN A 122 -0.25 -2.24 10.05
C GLN A 122 -0.73 -3.65 9.75
N VAL A 123 -1.80 -4.04 10.42
CA VAL A 123 -2.41 -5.36 10.32
C VAL A 123 -3.56 -5.26 9.34
N TYR A 124 -3.49 -6.02 8.24
CA TYR A 124 -4.55 -6.10 7.25
C TYR A 124 -5.49 -7.24 7.57
N ILE A 125 -6.78 -6.95 7.56
CA ILE A 125 -7.86 -7.94 7.73
C ILE A 125 -8.41 -8.28 6.34
N LYS A 126 -8.57 -9.58 6.09
CA LYS A 126 -9.14 -10.12 4.86
C LYS A 126 -10.54 -9.59 4.65
N LYS A 127 -10.92 -9.42 3.39
CA LYS A 127 -12.34 -9.36 3.04
C LYS A 127 -12.98 -10.68 3.46
N ASP A 128 -14.22 -10.61 3.91
CA ASP A 128 -15.02 -11.74 4.34
C ASP A 128 -14.49 -12.44 5.62
N ALA A 129 -13.76 -11.70 6.45
CA ALA A 129 -13.25 -12.19 7.74
C ALA A 129 -14.35 -12.76 8.66
N GLN A 130 -15.60 -12.31 8.52
CA GLN A 130 -16.75 -12.88 9.24
C GLN A 130 -16.96 -14.38 8.98
N LEU A 131 -16.48 -14.89 7.84
CA LEU A 131 -16.52 -16.32 7.50
C LEU A 131 -15.33 -17.09 8.07
N LEU A 132 -14.31 -16.40 8.58
CA LEU A 132 -13.02 -16.96 8.98
C LEU A 132 -12.81 -16.98 10.49
N ILE A 133 -13.52 -16.13 11.25
CA ILE A 133 -13.42 -16.07 12.70
C ILE A 133 -14.82 -16.06 13.33
N THR A 134 -14.90 -16.64 14.53
CA THR A 134 -16.13 -16.67 15.33
C THR A 134 -16.46 -15.31 15.93
N ASN A 135 -17.72 -15.11 16.34
CA ASN A 135 -18.12 -13.91 17.09
C ASN A 135 -17.33 -13.73 18.39
N ALA A 136 -16.95 -14.82 19.06
CA ALA A 136 -16.13 -14.77 20.27
C ALA A 136 -14.71 -14.25 19.97
N GLN A 137 -14.08 -14.71 18.88
CA GLN A 137 -12.80 -14.21 18.41
C GLN A 137 -12.86 -12.74 18.00
N LYS A 138 -13.92 -12.34 17.27
CA LYS A 138 -14.16 -10.95 16.88
C LYS A 138 -14.31 -10.05 18.10
N SER A 139 -15.11 -10.47 19.09
CA SER A 139 -15.33 -9.72 20.33
C SER A 139 -14.04 -9.60 21.15
N SER A 140 -13.27 -10.68 21.26
CA SER A 140 -11.96 -10.68 21.93
C SER A 140 -10.99 -9.69 21.27
N LEU A 141 -10.92 -9.70 19.92
CA LEU A 141 -10.10 -8.76 19.17
C LEU A 141 -10.54 -7.31 19.43
N ARG A 142 -11.85 -7.03 19.37
CA ARG A 142 -12.40 -5.71 19.64
C ARG A 142 -12.02 -5.23 21.05
N GLU A 143 -12.32 -6.02 22.07
CA GLU A 143 -12.00 -5.68 23.46
C GLU A 143 -10.51 -5.42 23.67
N PHE A 144 -9.64 -6.24 23.05
CA PHE A 144 -8.20 -6.02 23.13
C PHE A 144 -7.79 -4.69 22.50
N LEU A 145 -8.35 -4.34 21.34
CA LEU A 145 -8.04 -3.08 20.66
C LEU A 145 -8.54 -1.87 21.47
N GLU A 146 -9.73 -1.95 22.04
CA GLU A 146 -10.34 -0.91 22.90
C GLU A 146 -9.59 -0.73 24.22
N ARG A 147 -9.06 -1.81 24.83
CA ARG A 147 -8.23 -1.70 26.04
C ARG A 147 -6.83 -1.15 25.77
N ASN A 148 -6.39 -1.14 24.51
CA ASN A 148 -5.03 -0.77 24.12
C ASN A 148 -4.98 0.43 23.15
N VAL A 149 -5.90 1.41 23.26
CA VAL A 149 -6.01 2.58 22.35
C VAL A 149 -4.72 3.40 22.18
N ASP A 150 -3.83 3.42 23.18
CA ASP A 150 -2.55 4.12 23.06
C ASP A 150 -1.56 3.41 22.12
N ASN A 151 -1.74 2.10 21.96
CA ASN A 151 -0.86 1.19 21.24
C ASN A 151 -1.49 0.61 19.97
N CYS A 152 -2.81 0.66 19.85
CA CYS A 152 -3.59 0.19 18.71
C CYS A 152 -4.45 1.33 18.17
N LEU A 153 -4.60 1.42 16.85
CA LEU A 153 -5.43 2.45 16.23
C LEU A 153 -6.23 1.88 15.06
N VAL A 154 -7.54 1.88 15.20
CA VAL A 154 -8.48 1.50 14.14
C VAL A 154 -9.10 2.78 13.59
N THR A 155 -8.72 3.17 12.37
CA THR A 155 -9.30 4.33 11.66
C THR A 155 -10.04 3.95 10.39
N ASN A 156 -9.96 2.68 9.99
CA ASN A 156 -10.62 2.20 8.79
C ASN A 156 -12.10 1.93 9.12
N TYR A 157 -13.01 2.65 8.46
CA TYR A 157 -14.44 2.57 8.73
C TYR A 157 -15.01 1.16 8.55
N ASN A 158 -14.59 0.41 7.52
CA ASN A 158 -15.04 -0.98 7.33
C ASN A 158 -14.66 -1.89 8.50
N ILE A 159 -13.48 -1.67 9.09
CA ILE A 159 -13.03 -2.44 10.25
C ILE A 159 -13.76 -2.01 11.51
N LEU A 160 -13.94 -0.70 11.71
CA LEU A 160 -14.73 -0.18 12.83
C LEU A 160 -16.15 -0.74 12.79
N ASP A 161 -16.85 -0.59 11.68
CA ASP A 161 -18.24 -1.04 11.55
C ASP A 161 -18.38 -2.56 11.76
N TYR A 162 -17.41 -3.34 11.27
CA TYR A 162 -17.39 -4.79 11.46
C TYR A 162 -17.13 -5.19 12.93
N LEU A 163 -16.16 -4.55 13.59
CA LEU A 163 -15.85 -4.83 15.00
C LEU A 163 -16.95 -4.34 15.94
N GLU A 164 -17.59 -3.23 15.63
CA GLU A 164 -18.64 -2.60 16.45
C GLU A 164 -20.05 -3.16 16.20
N ASP A 165 -20.17 -4.23 15.43
CA ASP A 165 -21.45 -4.87 15.06
C ASP A 165 -22.41 -3.95 14.27
N LYS A 166 -21.91 -2.83 13.71
CA LYS A 166 -22.66 -1.97 12.79
C LYS A 166 -22.83 -2.61 11.41
N SER A 167 -21.95 -3.54 11.05
CA SER A 167 -22.05 -4.36 9.84
C SER A 167 -21.74 -5.82 10.12
N SER A 168 -22.58 -6.72 9.62
CA SER A 168 -22.35 -8.16 9.67
C SER A 168 -21.23 -8.62 8.72
N TYR A 169 -20.80 -7.77 7.78
CA TYR A 169 -19.83 -8.10 6.75
C TYR A 169 -18.52 -7.33 6.94
N CYS A 170 -17.40 -8.04 6.86
CA CYS A 170 -16.08 -7.42 6.82
C CYS A 170 -15.66 -7.17 5.37
N TYR A 171 -15.70 -5.93 4.92
CA TYR A 171 -15.21 -5.53 3.59
C TYR A 171 -13.67 -5.51 3.49
N GLY A 172 -12.97 -5.95 4.53
CA GLY A 172 -11.52 -5.88 4.64
C GLY A 172 -11.03 -4.47 4.93
N GLY A 173 -9.76 -4.37 5.32
CA GLY A 173 -9.18 -3.10 5.74
C GLY A 173 -7.91 -3.33 6.55
N TYR A 174 -7.58 -2.36 7.40
CA TYR A 174 -6.42 -2.45 8.26
C TYR A 174 -6.56 -1.60 9.51
N PHE A 175 -5.74 -1.91 10.50
CA PHE A 175 -5.51 -1.08 11.68
C PHE A 175 -4.02 -1.03 12.02
N TYR A 176 -3.63 -0.12 12.89
CA TYR A 176 -2.23 0.14 13.25
C TYR A 176 -1.89 -0.40 14.64
N VAL A 177 -0.65 -0.87 14.79
CA VAL A 177 -0.11 -1.38 16.05
C VAL A 177 1.27 -0.77 16.31
N LYS A 178 1.51 -0.32 17.55
CA LYS A 178 2.67 0.48 17.92
C LYS A 178 3.92 -0.37 18.09
N GLU A 179 3.81 -1.50 18.79
CA GLU A 179 4.93 -2.36 19.17
C GLU A 179 4.62 -3.83 18.87
N GLU A 180 5.67 -4.62 18.63
CA GLU A 180 5.57 -6.02 18.22
C GLU A 180 4.85 -6.90 19.24
N LYS A 181 5.04 -6.64 20.54
CA LYS A 181 4.44 -7.40 21.63
C LYS A 181 2.91 -7.46 21.58
N PHE A 182 2.27 -6.50 20.92
CA PHE A 182 0.82 -6.48 20.75
C PHE A 182 0.34 -7.34 19.57
N LEU A 183 1.23 -7.76 18.67
CA LEU A 183 0.87 -8.63 17.55
C LEU A 183 0.56 -10.05 17.99
N SER A 184 1.28 -10.60 18.97
CA SER A 184 1.06 -11.99 19.40
C SER A 184 -0.36 -12.23 19.91
N PRO A 185 -0.93 -11.39 20.81
CA PRO A 185 -2.34 -11.51 21.19
C PRO A 185 -3.29 -11.37 19.99
N ILE A 186 -3.03 -10.42 19.09
CA ILE A 186 -3.83 -10.21 17.87
C ILE A 186 -3.86 -11.48 17.01
N TYR A 187 -2.72 -12.12 16.82
CA TYR A 187 -2.62 -13.38 16.09
C TYR A 187 -3.40 -14.49 16.80
N MET A 188 -3.28 -14.62 18.13
CA MET A 188 -4.06 -15.62 18.88
C MET A 188 -5.58 -15.46 18.70
N MET A 189 -6.06 -14.22 18.61
CA MET A 189 -7.50 -13.95 18.46
C MET A 189 -7.99 -14.04 17.01
N ALA A 190 -7.17 -13.65 16.03
CA ALA A 190 -7.64 -13.38 14.68
C ALA A 190 -6.70 -13.85 13.54
N GLN A 191 -5.79 -14.80 13.79
CA GLN A 191 -4.85 -15.34 12.79
C GLN A 191 -5.50 -15.61 11.43
N GLN A 192 -6.65 -16.28 11.43
CA GLN A 192 -7.36 -16.72 10.23
C GLN A 192 -7.87 -15.53 9.39
N ALA A 193 -8.27 -14.45 10.05
CA ALA A 193 -8.75 -13.22 9.43
C ALA A 193 -7.64 -12.28 8.95
N ILE A 194 -6.39 -12.47 9.39
CA ILE A 194 -5.26 -11.61 9.00
C ILE A 194 -4.78 -11.98 7.60
N ASP A 195 -4.76 -10.98 6.71
CA ASP A 195 -4.21 -11.09 5.35
C ASP A 195 -2.68 -10.99 5.39
N LYS A 196 -2.17 -9.93 6.00
CA LYS A 196 -0.73 -9.67 6.16
C LYS A 196 -0.49 -8.61 7.23
N VAL A 197 0.74 -8.56 7.74
CA VAL A 197 1.20 -7.49 8.62
C VAL A 197 2.37 -6.77 7.96
N ILE A 198 2.23 -5.46 7.78
CA ILE A 198 3.29 -4.60 7.25
C ILE A 198 4.04 -3.93 8.41
N GLN A 199 5.36 -4.06 8.44
CA GLN A 199 6.22 -3.36 9.39
C GLN A 199 6.77 -2.06 8.77
N PHE A 200 6.62 -0.95 9.48
CA PHE A 200 7.23 0.33 9.18
C PHE A 200 8.54 0.50 9.94
N ARG A 201 9.65 0.62 9.22
CA ARG A 201 10.96 0.93 9.78
C ARG A 201 11.28 2.40 9.50
N LYS A 202 11.41 3.20 10.56
CA LYS A 202 11.85 4.59 10.40
C LYS A 202 13.30 4.63 9.92
N VAL A 203 13.55 5.33 8.82
CA VAL A 203 14.88 5.48 8.25
C VAL A 203 15.51 6.76 8.81
N LYS A 204 16.61 6.64 9.55
CA LYS A 204 17.43 7.80 9.92
C LYS A 204 18.05 8.36 8.63
N ASN A 205 17.81 9.64 8.32
CA ASN A 205 18.32 10.43 7.18
C ASN A 205 17.55 10.41 5.85
N GLY A 206 16.25 10.10 5.82
CA GLY A 206 15.47 10.25 4.58
C GLY A 206 15.25 11.70 4.08
N SER A 207 15.73 12.70 4.83
CA SER A 207 15.74 14.12 4.42
C SER A 207 16.72 14.95 5.26
N ASN A 208 18.03 14.76 5.11
CA ASN A 208 19.00 15.80 5.47
C ASN A 208 19.51 16.47 4.19
N LYS A 209 18.62 17.11 3.43
CA LYS A 209 19.05 18.28 2.65
C LYS A 209 18.91 19.46 3.61
N LYS A 210 20.03 20.02 4.04
CA LYS A 210 20.04 21.34 4.69
C LYS A 210 19.24 22.26 3.77
N ILE A 211 18.14 22.81 4.28
CA ILE A 211 17.50 23.94 3.63
C ILE A 211 18.42 25.11 3.94
N THR A 212 19.30 25.47 2.99
CA THR A 212 19.90 26.80 3.00
C THR A 212 18.76 27.78 2.80
N ARG A 213 18.58 28.65 3.80
CA ARG A 213 17.65 29.77 3.75
C ARG A 213 18.19 30.85 2.82
#